data_AF-A0A0L8I0B1-F1
#
_entry.id   AF-A0A0L8I0B1-F1
#
_cell.length_a   1.000
_cell.length_b   1.000
_cell.length_c   1.000
_cell.angle_alpha   90.00
_cell.angle_beta   90.00
_cell.angle_gamma   90.00
#
_symmetry.space_group_name_H-M   'P 1'
#
loop_
_entity.id
_entity.type
_entity.pdbx_description
1 polymer ?
#
loop_
_entity_poly.entity_id
_entity_poly.type
_entity_poly.pdbx_seq_one_letter_code
_entity_poly.pdbx_strand_id
1 'polypeptide(L)'
;MVVHDVTKFYDQDLIVADSLGMLTIFCNQQILSRQKLSNGAISHLQIRTDQTGDLAIVTSDEFGIVCASKVSEELWKINLNNKCTKELKGEIIVKSLLSVDFVDQHGHKSCYVLISDNMKQIFVLRDGSIVNLLTAPGVIVAMCKGSFVNSNILGYQAQPNGDIARDSDPPENTQVLLGTENGAIYFLHNFTISVDEYARVSQPILDLQPLHLPDCSSDLVLCSGYYNAITVFLEGRKICQYTTPDWVSTMDIADTDEDGTDEIILGCKDNTIQIIKLSIK
;
A
#
# COMPACT_ATOMS: atom_id res chain seq x y z
N MET A 1 1.53 -4.61 10.91
CA MET A 1 2.85 -5.23 11.19
C MET A 1 3.60 -5.28 9.87
N VAL A 2 4.92 -5.17 9.88
CA VAL A 2 5.76 -5.29 8.69
C VAL A 2 7.11 -5.87 9.09
N VAL A 3 7.75 -6.59 8.17
CA VAL A 3 9.13 -7.04 8.30
C VAL A 3 9.99 -6.19 7.38
N HIS A 4 11.04 -5.57 7.92
CA HIS A 4 11.97 -4.75 7.14
C HIS A 4 13.28 -4.59 7.91
N ASP A 5 14.41 -4.51 7.21
CA ASP A 5 15.67 -4.10 7.83
C ASP A 5 15.62 -2.59 8.14
N VAL A 6 15.28 -2.22 9.37
CA VAL A 6 15.25 -0.81 9.82
C VAL A 6 16.46 -0.45 10.67
N THR A 7 17.15 -1.46 11.21
CA THR A 7 18.30 -1.29 12.08
C THR A 7 19.62 -1.31 11.34
N LYS A 8 19.66 -1.90 10.14
CA LYS A 8 20.86 -2.19 9.35
C LYS A 8 21.89 -3.07 10.09
N PHE A 9 21.45 -3.78 11.13
CA PHE A 9 22.28 -4.73 11.88
C PHE A 9 22.07 -6.18 11.44
N TYR A 10 20.86 -6.51 10.99
CA TYR A 10 20.45 -7.84 10.52
C TYR A 10 19.52 -7.69 9.31
N ASP A 11 19.23 -8.79 8.63
CA ASP A 11 18.47 -8.73 7.37
C ASP A 11 16.97 -8.46 7.56
N GLN A 12 16.41 -8.69 8.75
CA GLN A 12 14.96 -8.60 9.00
C GLN A 12 14.65 -8.19 10.45
N ASP A 13 14.01 -7.03 10.61
CA ASP A 13 13.40 -6.60 11.87
C ASP A 13 11.87 -6.68 11.78
N LEU A 14 11.22 -7.10 12.87
CA LEU A 14 9.77 -7.14 12.96
C LEU A 14 9.25 -5.85 13.60
N ILE A 15 8.46 -5.09 12.84
CA ILE A 15 7.89 -3.83 13.28
C ILE A 15 6.40 -3.99 13.51
N VAL A 16 5.98 -3.80 14.76
CA VAL A 16 4.59 -3.98 15.20
C VAL A 16 4.09 -2.68 15.80
N ALA A 17 2.87 -2.32 15.44
CA ALA A 17 2.13 -1.27 16.12
C ALA A 17 0.85 -1.85 16.73
N ASP A 18 0.43 -1.31 17.88
CA ASP A 18 -0.68 -1.85 18.64
C ASP A 18 -1.84 -0.84 18.84
N SER A 19 -2.93 -1.37 19.42
CA SER A 19 -4.13 -0.59 19.73
C SER A 19 -3.96 0.39 20.89
N LEU A 20 -2.80 0.39 21.55
CA LEU A 20 -2.45 1.36 22.58
C LEU A 20 -1.52 2.44 22.03
N GLY A 21 -1.35 2.54 20.71
CA GLY A 21 -0.55 3.57 20.08
C GLY A 21 0.95 3.42 20.30
N MET A 22 1.40 2.19 20.61
CA MET A 22 2.80 1.85 20.75
C MET A 22 3.34 1.28 19.45
N LEU A 23 4.51 1.77 19.04
CA LEU A 23 5.36 1.12 18.05
C LEU A 23 6.42 0.30 18.80
N THR A 24 6.52 -1.00 18.49
CA THR A 24 7.55 -1.90 19.01
C THR A 24 8.33 -2.50 17.86
N ILE A 25 9.66 -2.44 17.95
CA ILE A 25 10.58 -3.03 16.96
C ILE A 25 11.28 -4.19 17.64
N PHE A 26 11.15 -5.36 17.05
CA PHE A 26 11.86 -6.55 17.46
C PHE A 26 13.02 -6.81 16.49
N CYS A 27 14.19 -7.04 17.05
CA CYS A 27 15.41 -7.38 16.32
C CYS A 27 15.99 -8.64 16.96
N ASN A 28 16.28 -9.67 16.15
CA ASN A 28 16.82 -10.94 16.64
C ASN A 28 16.05 -11.52 17.85
N GLN A 29 14.72 -11.61 17.73
CA GLN A 29 13.81 -12.14 18.76
C GLN A 29 13.74 -11.33 20.08
N GLN A 30 14.35 -10.14 20.13
CA GLN A 30 14.34 -9.25 21.30
C GLN A 30 13.66 -7.93 20.98
N ILE A 31 13.07 -7.29 22.00
CA ILE A 31 12.56 -5.92 21.86
C ILE A 31 13.77 -4.98 21.81
N LEU A 32 13.98 -4.35 20.66
CA LEU A 32 15.02 -3.34 20.50
C LEU A 32 14.52 -1.96 20.93
N SER A 33 13.32 -1.60 20.49
CA SER A 33 12.76 -0.28 20.73
C SER A 33 11.26 -0.35 20.97
N ARG A 34 10.77 0.54 21.82
CA ARG A 34 9.35 0.75 22.09
C ARG A 34 9.08 2.24 22.25
N GLN A 35 8.21 2.77 21.41
CA GLN A 35 7.87 4.20 21.35
C GLN A 35 6.37 4.41 21.43
N LYS A 36 5.93 5.39 22.23
CA LYS A 36 4.53 5.84 22.27
C LYS A 36 4.34 6.90 21.19
N LEU A 37 3.65 6.57 20.10
CA LEU A 37 3.43 7.49 18.98
C LEU A 37 2.07 8.18 19.04
N SER A 38 1.04 7.48 19.53
CA SER A 38 -0.31 8.02 19.69
C SER A 38 -0.96 7.62 21.01
N ASN A 39 -1.98 8.37 21.42
CA ASN A 39 -2.87 8.01 22.51
C ASN A 39 -3.97 7.02 22.07
N GLY A 40 -4.26 6.90 20.77
CA GLY A 40 -5.24 5.97 20.20
C GLY A 40 -4.60 4.75 19.55
N ALA A 41 -5.44 3.88 19.00
CA ALA A 41 -4.99 2.71 18.25
C ALA A 41 -4.28 3.11 16.95
N ILE A 42 -3.06 2.58 16.73
CA ILE A 42 -2.42 2.70 15.42
C ILE A 42 -3.17 1.79 14.45
N SER A 43 -3.72 2.38 13.40
CA SER A 43 -4.56 1.73 12.40
C SER A 43 -3.74 1.22 11.20
N HIS A 44 -2.70 1.95 10.81
CA HIS A 44 -1.87 1.60 9.65
C HIS A 44 -0.40 1.83 9.92
N LEU A 45 0.43 1.05 9.24
CA LEU A 45 1.89 1.12 9.32
C LEU A 45 2.49 0.81 7.95
N GLN A 46 3.43 1.64 7.51
CA GLN A 46 4.20 1.47 6.28
C GLN A 46 5.66 1.84 6.51
N ILE A 47 6.56 1.25 5.73
CA ILE A 47 7.96 1.66 5.66
C ILE A 47 8.15 2.55 4.44
N ARG A 48 8.82 3.67 4.67
CA ARG A 48 9.23 4.61 3.64
C ARG A 48 10.74 4.61 3.54
N THR A 49 11.27 4.43 2.34
CA THR A 49 12.69 4.56 2.04
C THR A 49 12.87 5.70 1.05
N ASP A 50 13.72 6.68 1.37
CA ASP A 50 14.06 7.72 0.42
C ASP A 50 15.19 7.29 -0.54
N GLN A 51 15.53 8.15 -1.50
CA GLN A 51 16.59 7.88 -2.47
C GLN A 51 17.99 7.76 -1.86
N THR A 52 18.18 8.29 -0.66
CA THR A 52 19.45 8.20 0.07
C THR A 52 19.55 6.89 0.87
N GLY A 53 18.49 6.09 0.87
CA GLY A 53 18.37 4.89 1.69
C GLY A 53 18.07 5.20 3.16
N ASP A 54 17.60 6.42 3.46
CA ASP A 54 17.10 6.77 4.78
C ASP A 54 15.68 6.24 4.94
N LEU A 55 15.44 5.62 6.10
CA LEU A 55 14.22 4.89 6.39
C LEU A 55 13.38 5.67 7.39
N ALA A 56 12.06 5.63 7.20
CA ALA A 56 11.08 6.13 8.14
C ALA A 56 9.93 5.14 8.27
N ILE A 57 9.54 4.87 9.50
CA ILE A 57 8.34 4.10 9.84
C ILE A 57 7.18 5.10 9.90
N VAL A 58 6.23 4.97 8.99
CA VAL A 58 5.06 5.85 8.91
C VAL A 58 3.87 5.14 9.50
N THR A 59 3.19 5.79 10.44
CA THR A 59 2.00 5.25 11.12
C THR A 59 0.85 6.25 11.08
N SER A 60 -0.37 5.74 11.13
CA SER A 60 -1.55 6.55 11.39
C SER A 60 -2.38 5.95 12.53
N ASP A 61 -3.14 6.78 13.21
CA ASP A 61 -4.10 6.32 14.22
C ASP A 61 -5.57 6.48 13.81
N GLU A 62 -6.47 6.11 14.70
CA GLU A 62 -7.92 6.26 14.55
C GLU A 62 -8.43 7.71 14.63
N PHE A 63 -7.61 8.66 15.10
CA PHE A 63 -7.95 10.07 15.30
C PHE A 63 -7.41 10.99 14.19
N GLY A 64 -6.90 10.43 13.09
CA GLY A 64 -6.37 11.20 11.97
C GLY A 64 -4.99 11.81 12.25
N ILE A 65 -4.25 11.29 13.22
CA ILE A 65 -2.84 11.63 13.43
C ILE A 65 -1.98 10.71 12.57
N VAL A 66 -1.02 11.31 11.87
CA VAL A 66 -0.03 10.61 11.06
C VAL A 66 1.35 11.01 11.58
N CYS A 67 2.21 10.03 11.81
CA CYS A 67 3.54 10.22 12.37
C CYS A 67 4.56 9.43 11.55
N ALA A 68 5.73 10.02 11.30
CA ALA A 68 6.89 9.27 10.86
C ALA A 68 7.95 9.26 11.96
N SER A 69 8.55 8.11 12.20
CA SER A 69 9.61 7.93 13.18
C SER A 69 10.73 7.04 12.64
N LYS A 70 11.91 7.19 13.23
CA LYS A 70 13.00 6.22 13.18
C LYS A 70 12.94 5.34 14.42
N VAL A 71 13.83 4.35 14.50
CA VAL A 71 13.98 3.44 15.65
C VAL A 71 14.16 4.19 16.98
N SER A 72 14.71 5.41 16.97
CA SER A 72 15.02 6.19 18.17
C SER A 72 14.27 7.51 18.33
N GLU A 73 13.66 8.07 17.26
CA GLU A 73 13.10 9.43 17.31
C GLU A 73 11.88 9.62 16.41
N GLU A 74 11.00 10.54 16.80
CA GLU A 74 9.94 11.05 15.93
C GLU A 74 10.52 12.08 14.95
N LEU A 75 10.28 11.90 13.65
CA LEU A 75 10.72 12.82 12.60
C LEU A 75 9.72 13.95 12.41
N TRP A 76 8.44 13.60 12.29
CA TRP A 76 7.35 14.55 12.15
C TRP A 76 6.02 13.93 12.56
N LYS A 77 5.08 14.80 12.92
CA LYS A 77 3.73 14.44 13.31
C LYS A 77 2.74 15.49 12.84
N ILE A 78 1.66 15.04 12.23
CA ILE A 78 0.60 15.89 11.69
C ILE A 78 -0.76 15.37 12.14
N ASN A 79 -1.65 16.29 12.48
CA ASN A 79 -3.05 15.99 12.72
C ASN A 79 -3.84 16.50 11.50
N LEU A 80 -4.44 15.58 10.75
CA LEU A 80 -5.18 15.91 9.53
C LEU A 80 -6.40 16.80 9.82
N ASN A 81 -7.03 16.64 10.99
CA ASN A 81 -8.19 17.45 11.40
C ASN A 81 -7.86 18.94 11.53
N ASN A 82 -6.60 19.28 11.84
CA ASN A 82 -6.17 20.68 11.98
C ASN A 82 -5.82 21.33 10.62
N LYS A 83 -5.67 20.52 9.57
CA LYS A 83 -5.19 20.96 8.26
C LYS A 83 -6.28 20.99 7.21
N CYS A 84 -7.37 20.27 7.41
CA CYS A 84 -8.56 20.42 6.60
C CYS A 84 -9.25 21.77 6.86
N THR A 85 -9.63 22.43 5.78
CA THR A 85 -10.40 23.67 5.81
C THR A 85 -11.76 23.44 6.47
N LYS A 86 -12.32 24.53 7.04
CA LYS A 86 -13.53 24.58 7.89
C LYS A 86 -14.82 23.97 7.32
N GLU A 87 -14.78 23.38 6.13
CA GLU A 87 -15.95 22.86 5.41
C GLU A 87 -16.25 21.38 5.71
N LEU A 88 -15.28 20.61 6.21
CA LEU A 88 -15.51 19.21 6.58
C LEU A 88 -16.11 19.11 7.99
N LYS A 89 -17.40 18.76 8.06
CA LYS A 89 -18.12 18.48 9.30
C LYS A 89 -17.92 17.02 9.69
N GLY A 90 -16.78 16.68 10.28
CA GLY A 90 -16.53 15.34 10.79
C GLY A 90 -15.09 15.14 11.23
N GLU A 91 -14.87 14.16 12.11
CA GLU A 91 -13.53 13.69 12.44
C GLU A 91 -12.99 12.85 11.29
N ILE A 92 -11.75 13.14 10.88
CA ILE A 92 -11.01 12.40 9.87
C ILE A 92 -10.57 11.08 10.46
N ILE A 93 -11.00 9.99 9.84
CA ILE A 93 -10.59 8.64 10.15
C ILE A 93 -9.78 8.12 8.97
N VAL A 94 -8.51 7.79 9.20
CA VAL A 94 -7.64 7.21 8.16
C VAL A 94 -8.15 5.82 7.80
N LYS A 95 -8.35 5.59 6.50
CA LYS A 95 -8.86 4.33 5.94
C LYS A 95 -7.81 3.49 5.26
N SER A 96 -6.74 4.11 4.75
CA SER A 96 -5.60 3.40 4.18
C SER A 96 -4.38 4.33 4.14
N LEU A 97 -3.19 3.75 4.18
CA LEU A 97 -1.91 4.45 4.15
C LEU A 97 -0.94 3.69 3.25
N LEU A 98 -0.32 4.39 2.29
CA LEU A 98 0.61 3.78 1.32
C LEU A 98 1.81 4.70 1.10
N SER A 99 3.02 4.15 1.20
CA SER A 99 4.23 4.85 0.75
C SER A 99 4.50 4.53 -0.73
N VAL A 100 4.62 5.56 -1.56
CA VAL A 100 4.81 5.43 -3.00
C VAL A 100 5.87 6.40 -3.50
N ASP A 101 6.60 5.97 -4.52
CA ASP A 101 7.49 6.83 -5.25
C ASP A 101 6.87 7.20 -6.60
N PHE A 102 6.84 8.50 -6.91
CA PHE A 102 6.47 8.97 -8.23
C PHE A 102 7.67 9.60 -8.92
N VAL A 103 7.76 9.41 -10.23
CA VAL A 103 8.77 10.01 -11.08
C VAL A 103 8.14 11.20 -11.79
N ASP A 104 8.74 12.37 -11.68
CA ASP A 104 8.25 13.56 -12.39
C ASP A 104 8.64 13.54 -13.87
N GLN A 105 8.17 14.55 -14.62
CA GLN A 105 8.49 14.73 -16.05
C GLN A 105 10.00 14.88 -16.35
N HIS A 106 10.82 15.18 -15.33
CA HIS A 106 12.26 15.33 -15.44
C HIS A 106 13.02 14.05 -15.04
N GLY A 107 12.32 12.98 -14.70
CA GLY A 107 12.92 11.74 -14.21
C GLY A 107 13.28 11.80 -12.72
N HIS A 108 12.91 12.86 -12.01
CA HIS A 108 13.20 12.96 -10.59
C HIS A 108 12.17 12.15 -9.81
N LYS A 109 12.64 11.07 -9.20
CA LYS A 109 11.83 10.29 -8.28
C LYS A 109 11.58 11.11 -7.00
N SER A 110 10.40 10.98 -6.40
CA SER A 110 10.05 11.65 -5.15
C SER A 110 9.16 10.71 -4.34
N CYS A 111 9.46 10.58 -3.06
CA CYS A 111 8.73 9.71 -2.16
C CYS A 111 7.57 10.46 -1.50
N TYR A 112 6.38 9.87 -1.57
CA TYR A 112 5.16 10.40 -1.00
C TYR A 112 4.50 9.37 -0.08
N VAL A 113 3.69 9.87 0.84
CA VAL A 113 2.75 9.07 1.61
C VAL A 113 1.34 9.45 1.18
N LEU A 114 0.60 8.49 0.66
CA LEU A 114 -0.82 8.62 0.35
C LEU A 114 -1.63 8.16 1.54
N ILE A 115 -2.66 8.95 1.88
CA ILE A 115 -3.51 8.68 3.04
C ILE A 115 -4.94 8.92 2.62
N SER A 116 -5.77 7.87 2.66
CA SER A 116 -7.20 8.02 2.41
C SER A 116 -7.98 8.20 3.70
N ASP A 117 -9.10 8.91 3.64
CA ASP A 117 -10.00 9.10 4.77
C ASP A 117 -11.43 8.59 4.50
N ASN A 118 -12.28 8.72 5.52
CA ASN A 118 -13.71 8.44 5.50
C ASN A 118 -14.56 9.48 4.71
N MET A 119 -13.96 10.52 4.15
CA MET A 119 -14.61 11.62 3.44
C MET A 119 -14.20 11.69 1.96
N LYS A 120 -13.71 10.57 1.41
CA LYS A 120 -13.25 10.43 0.01
C LYS A 120 -12.08 11.33 -0.34
N GLN A 121 -11.32 11.80 0.65
CA GLN A 121 -10.10 12.56 0.40
C GLN A 121 -8.90 11.62 0.38
N ILE A 122 -7.93 11.95 -0.47
CA ILE A 122 -6.59 11.37 -0.44
C ILE A 122 -5.60 12.51 -0.20
N PHE A 123 -4.99 12.51 0.97
CA PHE A 123 -3.91 13.42 1.31
C PHE A 123 -2.61 12.89 0.73
N VAL A 124 -1.90 13.76 0.02
CA VAL A 124 -0.54 13.48 -0.47
C VAL A 124 0.43 14.20 0.43
N LEU A 125 1.22 13.45 1.20
CA LEU A 125 2.21 14.00 2.11
C LEU A 125 3.62 13.82 1.57
N ARG A 126 4.46 14.83 1.82
CA ARG A 126 5.91 14.79 1.64
C ARG A 126 6.55 15.45 2.85
N ASP A 127 7.40 14.70 3.55
CA ASP A 127 8.19 15.18 4.70
C ASP A 127 7.34 15.95 5.74
N GLY A 128 6.23 15.35 6.16
CA GLY A 128 5.31 15.91 7.16
C GLY A 128 4.41 17.05 6.67
N SER A 129 4.49 17.42 5.39
CA SER A 129 3.66 18.47 4.78
C SER A 129 2.68 17.91 3.77
N ILE A 130 1.43 18.38 3.81
CA ILE A 130 0.43 18.06 2.77
C ILE A 130 0.78 18.89 1.53
N VAL A 131 1.14 18.20 0.44
CA VAL A 131 1.51 18.83 -0.83
C VAL A 131 0.40 18.81 -1.86
N ASN A 132 -0.56 17.89 -1.71
CA ASN A 132 -1.73 17.82 -2.57
C ASN A 132 -2.90 17.17 -1.82
N LEU A 133 -4.12 17.45 -2.29
CA LEU A 133 -5.36 16.90 -1.77
C LEU A 133 -6.23 16.48 -2.96
N LEU A 134 -6.51 15.18 -3.07
CA LEU A 134 -7.30 14.62 -4.16
C LEU A 134 -8.67 14.19 -3.63
N THR A 135 -9.71 14.35 -4.45
CA THR A 135 -11.04 13.81 -4.16
C THR A 135 -11.27 12.54 -4.97
N ALA A 136 -11.48 11.43 -4.26
CA ALA A 136 -11.78 10.14 -4.85
C ALA A 136 -13.28 9.98 -5.16
N PRO A 137 -13.66 9.11 -6.12
CA PRO A 137 -15.06 8.82 -6.42
C PRO A 137 -15.84 8.21 -5.23
N GLY A 138 -15.13 7.45 -4.39
CA GLY A 138 -15.64 6.78 -3.20
C GLY A 138 -14.64 6.81 -2.05
N VAL A 139 -15.04 6.27 -0.89
CA VAL A 139 -14.14 6.10 0.25
C VAL A 139 -13.13 5.01 -0.10
N ILE A 140 -11.85 5.37 -0.16
CA ILE A 140 -10.76 4.43 -0.47
C ILE A 140 -10.39 3.69 0.82
N VAL A 141 -10.48 2.37 0.78
CA VAL A 141 -10.25 1.47 1.93
C VAL A 141 -9.02 0.59 1.76
N ALA A 142 -8.53 0.43 0.53
CA ALA A 142 -7.31 -0.32 0.24
C ALA A 142 -6.52 0.39 -0.86
N MET A 143 -5.19 0.36 -0.76
CA MET A 143 -4.30 0.90 -1.77
C MET A 143 -3.11 -0.04 -1.95
N CYS A 144 -2.66 -0.20 -3.19
CA CYS A 144 -1.39 -0.87 -3.49
C CYS A 144 -0.68 -0.18 -4.65
N LYS A 145 0.65 -0.33 -4.73
CA LYS A 145 1.47 0.24 -5.81
C LYS A 145 2.03 -0.87 -6.70
N GLY A 146 2.18 -0.61 -7.98
CA GLY A 146 2.67 -1.58 -8.97
C GLY A 146 2.59 -1.02 -10.39
N SER A 147 2.70 -1.90 -11.38
CA SER A 147 2.54 -1.61 -12.81
C SER A 147 1.31 -2.34 -13.35
N PHE A 148 0.15 -1.69 -13.40
CA PHE A 148 -1.12 -2.36 -13.67
C PHE A 148 -1.68 -2.14 -15.07
N VAL A 149 -1.24 -1.06 -15.73
CA VAL A 149 -1.65 -0.65 -17.07
C VAL A 149 -0.42 -0.29 -17.88
N ASN A 150 -0.36 -0.76 -19.13
CA ASN A 150 0.73 -0.47 -20.04
C ASN A 150 0.90 1.05 -20.25
N SER A 151 2.15 1.54 -20.15
CA SER A 151 2.51 2.96 -20.31
C SER A 151 2.09 3.56 -21.65
N ASN A 152 2.02 2.75 -22.71
CA ASN A 152 1.56 3.19 -24.04
C ASN A 152 0.11 3.67 -24.04
N ILE A 153 -0.75 3.11 -23.17
CA ILE A 153 -2.16 3.48 -23.06
C ILE A 153 -2.32 4.80 -22.30
N LEU A 154 -1.38 5.09 -21.39
CA LEU A 154 -1.37 6.29 -20.55
C LEU A 154 -0.76 7.53 -21.25
N GLY A 155 -0.41 7.41 -22.54
CA GLY A 155 0.06 8.54 -23.35
C GLY A 155 1.52 8.94 -23.08
N TYR A 156 2.33 8.07 -22.47
CA TYR A 156 3.75 8.34 -22.26
C TYR A 156 4.53 8.22 -23.58
N GLN A 157 5.30 9.26 -23.93
CA GLN A 157 6.38 9.11 -24.90
C GLN A 157 7.56 8.49 -24.15
N ALA A 158 7.88 7.23 -24.44
CA ALA A 158 9.08 6.58 -23.91
C ALA A 158 10.32 7.44 -24.23
N GLN A 159 11.17 7.70 -23.23
CA GLN A 159 12.48 8.28 -23.54
C GLN A 159 13.29 7.27 -24.36
N PRO A 160 14.04 7.68 -25.39
CA PRO A 160 14.65 6.75 -26.35
C PRO A 160 15.93 6.06 -25.85
N ASN A 161 16.31 6.20 -24.58
CA ASN A 161 17.61 5.72 -24.10
C ASN A 161 17.43 4.43 -23.29
N GLY A 162 17.66 3.31 -23.98
CA GLY A 162 17.64 1.97 -23.40
C GLY A 162 18.84 1.72 -22.49
N ASP A 163 18.72 2.16 -21.24
CA ASP A 163 19.57 1.67 -20.16
C ASP A 163 18.94 0.42 -19.54
N ILE A 164 19.75 -0.61 -19.36
CA ILE A 164 19.39 -1.92 -18.85
C ILE A 164 18.90 -1.76 -17.41
N ALA A 165 17.58 -1.88 -17.20
CA ALA A 165 16.98 -1.87 -15.87
C ALA A 165 17.61 -2.97 -15.01
N ARG A 166 18.08 -2.61 -13.81
CA ARG A 166 18.48 -3.58 -12.78
C ARG A 166 17.22 -4.10 -12.12
N ASP A 167 17.17 -5.39 -11.77
CA ASP A 167 16.05 -6.12 -11.14
C ASP A 167 15.51 -5.50 -9.82
N SER A 168 16.05 -4.38 -9.35
CA SER A 168 15.67 -3.69 -8.11
C SER A 168 15.06 -2.30 -8.30
N ASP A 169 15.03 -1.75 -9.52
CA ASP A 169 14.41 -0.44 -9.75
C ASP A 169 12.91 -0.62 -9.96
N PRO A 170 12.06 0.10 -9.19
CA PRO A 170 10.62 0.03 -9.41
C PRO A 170 10.32 0.44 -10.85
N PRO A 171 9.32 -0.16 -11.50
CA PRO A 171 8.98 0.16 -12.87
C PRO A 171 8.83 1.67 -13.01
N GLU A 172 9.45 2.25 -14.04
CA GLU A 172 9.50 3.71 -14.32
C GLU A 172 8.11 4.38 -14.30
N ASN A 173 7.05 3.57 -14.31
CA ASN A 173 5.68 3.97 -14.27
C ASN A 173 4.92 3.37 -13.08
N THR A 174 5.36 3.65 -11.85
CA THR A 174 4.63 3.23 -10.64
C THR A 174 3.23 3.85 -10.62
N GLN A 175 2.22 2.99 -10.56
CA GLN A 175 0.81 3.32 -10.45
C GLN A 175 0.31 2.91 -9.07
N VAL A 176 -0.81 3.48 -8.63
CA VAL A 176 -1.47 3.11 -7.39
C VAL A 176 -2.89 2.67 -7.67
N LEU A 177 -3.30 1.49 -7.24
CA LEU A 177 -4.71 1.11 -7.25
C LEU A 177 -5.40 1.63 -5.99
N LEU A 178 -6.65 2.04 -6.17
CA LEU A 178 -7.51 2.63 -5.15
C LEU A 178 -8.79 1.79 -5.06
N GLY A 179 -8.84 0.88 -4.08
CA GLY A 179 -10.01 0.06 -3.80
C GLY A 179 -10.99 0.80 -2.90
N THR A 180 -12.26 0.86 -3.31
CA THR A 180 -13.31 1.55 -2.56
C THR A 180 -14.14 0.61 -1.67
N GLU A 181 -14.86 1.19 -0.73
CA GLU A 181 -15.86 0.47 0.09
C GLU A 181 -17.03 -0.11 -0.72
N ASN A 182 -17.23 0.30 -1.97
CA ASN A 182 -18.32 -0.20 -2.82
C ASN A 182 -17.87 -1.25 -3.84
N GLY A 183 -16.62 -1.70 -3.75
CA GLY A 183 -16.06 -2.73 -4.62
C GLY A 183 -15.47 -2.21 -5.94
N ALA A 184 -15.53 -0.91 -6.22
CA ALA A 184 -14.86 -0.33 -7.37
C ALA A 184 -13.36 -0.19 -7.12
N ILE A 185 -12.58 -0.37 -8.18
CA ILE A 185 -11.13 -0.18 -8.18
C ILE A 185 -10.82 0.89 -9.22
N TYR A 186 -10.12 1.94 -8.80
CA TYR A 186 -9.59 2.97 -9.68
C TYR A 186 -8.06 2.88 -9.69
N PHE A 187 -7.41 3.57 -10.61
CA PHE A 187 -5.97 3.78 -10.50
C PHE A 187 -5.64 5.27 -10.41
N LEU A 188 -4.57 5.57 -9.70
CA LEU A 188 -3.98 6.88 -9.53
C LEU A 188 -2.62 6.85 -10.22
N HIS A 189 -2.42 7.79 -11.13
CA HIS A 189 -1.17 7.99 -11.84
C HIS A 189 -0.92 9.49 -11.98
N ASN A 190 0.30 9.96 -11.71
CA ASN A 190 0.67 11.38 -11.77
C ASN A 190 -0.34 12.30 -11.05
N PHE A 191 -0.71 11.91 -9.82
CA PHE A 191 -1.70 12.61 -8.99
C PHE A 191 -3.09 12.79 -9.62
N THR A 192 -3.40 12.00 -10.66
CA THR A 192 -4.69 12.01 -11.34
C THR A 192 -5.36 10.64 -11.15
N ILE A 193 -6.58 10.65 -10.60
CA ILE A 193 -7.40 9.44 -10.46
C ILE A 193 -8.11 9.19 -11.79
N SER A 194 -8.13 7.93 -12.23
CA SER A 194 -8.84 7.52 -13.44
C SER A 194 -10.33 7.86 -13.36
N VAL A 195 -10.91 8.31 -14.47
CA VAL A 195 -12.35 8.56 -14.58
C VAL A 195 -13.10 7.23 -14.61
N ASP A 196 -12.59 6.28 -15.40
CA ASP A 196 -13.14 4.95 -15.52
C ASP A 196 -12.59 4.02 -14.43
N GLU A 197 -13.42 3.05 -14.05
CA GLU A 197 -13.04 1.98 -13.14
C GLU A 197 -12.03 1.06 -13.81
N TYR A 198 -10.94 0.76 -13.10
CA TYR A 198 -10.00 -0.28 -13.48
C TYR A 198 -10.70 -1.65 -13.45
N ALA A 199 -11.40 -1.94 -12.36
CA ALA A 199 -12.14 -3.18 -12.15
C ALA A 199 -13.22 -2.99 -11.09
N ARG A 200 -14.10 -3.99 -10.96
CA ARG A 200 -15.15 -4.00 -9.93
C ARG A 200 -15.38 -5.39 -9.37
N VAL A 201 -15.52 -5.44 -8.05
CA VAL A 201 -16.10 -6.55 -7.29
C VAL A 201 -17.46 -6.15 -6.73
N SER A 202 -18.29 -7.13 -6.33
CA SER A 202 -19.66 -6.89 -5.89
C SER A 202 -19.81 -6.45 -4.43
N GLN A 203 -18.71 -6.39 -3.69
CA GLN A 203 -18.70 -6.19 -2.25
C GLN A 203 -17.51 -5.31 -1.82
N PRO A 204 -17.50 -4.76 -0.59
CA PRO A 204 -16.42 -3.90 -0.14
C PRO A 204 -15.07 -4.62 -0.16
N ILE A 205 -14.05 -3.90 -0.61
CA ILE A 205 -12.66 -4.36 -0.66
C ILE A 205 -12.07 -4.27 0.74
N LEU A 206 -11.28 -5.27 1.12
CA LEU A 206 -10.51 -5.29 2.36
C LEU A 206 -9.03 -5.10 2.09
N ASP A 207 -8.50 -5.73 1.04
CA ASP A 207 -7.09 -5.65 0.70
C ASP A 207 -6.87 -5.73 -0.82
N LEU A 208 -5.77 -5.11 -1.26
CA LEU A 208 -5.25 -5.16 -2.61
C LEU A 208 -3.76 -5.45 -2.54
N GLN A 209 -3.29 -6.47 -3.27
CA GLN A 209 -1.86 -6.77 -3.38
C GLN A 209 -1.47 -6.93 -4.85
N PRO A 210 -0.34 -6.34 -5.28
CA PRO A 210 0.23 -6.60 -6.59
C PRO A 210 0.96 -7.95 -6.54
N LEU A 211 0.81 -8.76 -7.59
CA LEU A 211 1.63 -9.96 -7.77
C LEU A 211 2.36 -9.85 -9.10
N HIS A 212 3.68 -9.76 -9.02
CA HIS A 212 4.53 -9.72 -10.20
C HIS A 212 4.71 -11.14 -10.75
N LEU A 213 4.52 -11.30 -12.06
CA LEU A 213 4.86 -12.54 -12.76
C LEU A 213 5.96 -12.23 -13.79
N PRO A 214 7.06 -12.99 -13.83
CA PRO A 214 8.18 -12.73 -14.74
C PRO A 214 7.79 -12.63 -16.23
N ASP A 215 6.75 -13.37 -16.63
CA ASP A 215 6.27 -13.42 -18.01
C ASP A 215 5.25 -12.31 -18.37
N CYS A 216 4.87 -11.46 -17.41
CA CYS A 216 3.84 -10.44 -17.58
C CYS A 216 4.42 -9.03 -17.50
N SER A 217 4.06 -8.16 -18.46
CA SER A 217 4.44 -6.74 -18.44
C SER A 217 3.69 -5.91 -17.42
N SER A 218 2.63 -6.46 -16.84
CA SER A 218 1.79 -5.81 -15.84
C SER A 218 1.54 -6.78 -14.70
N ASP A 219 1.52 -6.24 -13.50
CA ASP A 219 1.28 -6.97 -12.28
C ASP A 219 -0.17 -7.44 -12.25
N LEU A 220 -0.36 -8.64 -11.73
CA LEU A 220 -1.68 -9.10 -11.33
C LEU A 220 -2.13 -8.33 -10.10
N VAL A 221 -3.44 -8.19 -9.97
CA VAL A 221 -4.07 -7.58 -8.80
C VAL A 221 -4.83 -8.65 -8.06
N LEU A 222 -4.38 -8.95 -6.84
CA LEU A 222 -5.11 -9.76 -5.91
C LEU A 222 -6.05 -8.85 -5.12
N CYS A 223 -7.35 -9.18 -5.14
CA CYS A 223 -8.36 -8.45 -4.42
C CYS A 223 -9.10 -9.38 -3.46
N SER A 224 -9.15 -8.99 -2.19
CA SER A 224 -9.97 -9.63 -1.15
C SER A 224 -11.02 -8.65 -0.62
N GLY A 225 -12.07 -9.17 -0.02
CA GLY A 225 -13.18 -8.38 0.52
C GLY A 225 -14.06 -9.19 1.46
N TYR A 226 -15.27 -8.71 1.73
CA TYR A 226 -16.25 -9.43 2.58
C TYR A 226 -16.91 -10.65 1.91
N TYR A 227 -16.17 -11.34 1.06
CA TYR A 227 -16.59 -12.54 0.34
C TYR A 227 -15.56 -13.66 0.52
N ASN A 228 -16.02 -14.91 0.41
CA ASN A 228 -15.20 -16.11 0.62
C ASN A 228 -14.38 -16.43 -0.65
N ALA A 229 -13.62 -15.46 -1.14
CA ALA A 229 -12.75 -15.66 -2.29
C ALA A 229 -11.70 -14.57 -2.43
N ILE A 230 -10.71 -14.85 -3.28
CA ILE A 230 -9.82 -13.85 -3.87
C ILE A 230 -10.12 -13.74 -5.35
N THR A 231 -10.26 -12.51 -5.82
CA THR A 231 -10.43 -12.21 -7.23
C THR A 231 -9.10 -11.72 -7.80
N VAL A 232 -8.66 -12.31 -8.90
CA VAL A 232 -7.43 -11.94 -9.58
C VAL A 232 -7.77 -11.14 -10.83
N PHE A 233 -7.19 -9.96 -10.98
CA PHE A 233 -7.32 -9.14 -12.17
C PHE A 233 -5.98 -8.99 -12.89
N LEU A 234 -6.04 -8.85 -14.21
CA LEU A 234 -4.93 -8.45 -15.07
C LEU A 234 -5.47 -7.38 -16.03
N GLU A 235 -4.81 -6.23 -16.09
CA GLU A 235 -5.22 -5.10 -16.94
C GLU A 235 -6.72 -4.75 -16.84
N GLY A 236 -7.26 -4.79 -15.61
CA GLY A 236 -8.65 -4.49 -15.31
C GLY A 236 -9.65 -5.62 -15.59
N ARG A 237 -9.19 -6.74 -16.14
CA ARG A 237 -10.04 -7.91 -16.44
C ARG A 237 -9.89 -8.96 -15.38
N LYS A 238 -11.01 -9.50 -14.91
CA LYS A 238 -11.02 -10.66 -14.00
C LYS A 238 -10.50 -11.88 -14.75
N ILE A 239 -9.38 -12.43 -14.30
CA ILE A 239 -8.77 -13.64 -14.89
C ILE A 239 -9.31 -14.88 -14.20
N CYS A 240 -9.28 -14.90 -12.87
CA CYS A 240 -9.77 -16.03 -12.09
C CYS A 240 -10.28 -15.60 -10.72
N GLN A 241 -10.86 -16.56 -10.02
CA GLN A 241 -11.30 -16.41 -8.65
C GLN A 241 -11.03 -17.70 -7.90
N TYR A 242 -10.39 -17.60 -6.74
CA TYR A 242 -10.16 -18.73 -5.85
C TYR A 242 -11.12 -18.63 -4.67
N THR A 243 -11.96 -19.65 -4.48
CA THR A 243 -12.93 -19.70 -3.37
C THR A 243 -12.25 -20.21 -2.10
N THR A 244 -12.41 -19.46 -1.02
CA THR A 244 -11.95 -19.82 0.32
C THR A 244 -13.12 -20.37 1.14
N PRO A 245 -12.87 -21.14 2.23
CA PRO A 245 -13.92 -21.64 3.12
C PRO A 245 -14.64 -20.51 3.86
N ASP A 246 -13.92 -19.43 4.19
CA ASP A 246 -14.45 -18.24 4.88
C ASP A 246 -13.76 -16.96 4.35
N TRP A 247 -14.11 -15.79 4.89
CA TRP A 247 -13.55 -14.49 4.52
C TRP A 247 -12.04 -14.46 4.71
N VAL A 248 -11.34 -13.94 3.69
CA VAL A 248 -9.92 -13.63 3.77
C VAL A 248 -9.75 -12.39 4.65
N SER A 249 -9.03 -12.55 5.75
CA SER A 249 -8.79 -11.50 6.73
C SER A 249 -7.44 -10.81 6.57
N THR A 250 -6.48 -11.50 5.97
CA THR A 250 -5.14 -11.01 5.66
C THR A 250 -4.59 -11.80 4.48
N MET A 251 -3.76 -11.13 3.68
CA MET A 251 -3.09 -11.69 2.53
C MET A 251 -1.64 -11.20 2.54
N ASP A 252 -0.73 -12.08 2.16
CA ASP A 252 0.67 -11.76 1.94
C ASP A 252 1.19 -12.56 0.74
N ILE A 253 2.35 -12.15 0.21
CA ILE A 253 2.98 -12.78 -0.95
C ILE A 253 4.43 -13.09 -0.61
N ALA A 254 4.82 -14.34 -0.78
CA ALA A 254 6.21 -14.76 -0.61
C ALA A 254 6.47 -16.09 -1.32
N ASP A 255 7.70 -16.28 -1.79
CA ASP A 255 8.25 -17.58 -2.14
C ASP A 255 8.45 -18.42 -0.87
N THR A 256 7.53 -19.34 -0.61
CA THR A 256 7.49 -20.15 0.61
C THR A 256 8.21 -21.49 0.46
N ASP A 257 8.42 -21.96 -0.77
CA ASP A 257 9.10 -23.22 -1.08
C ASP A 257 10.50 -23.04 -1.70
N GLU A 258 10.96 -21.79 -1.80
CA GLU A 258 12.28 -21.37 -2.33
C GLU A 258 12.49 -21.81 -3.78
N ASP A 259 11.41 -21.93 -4.57
CA ASP A 259 11.49 -22.30 -5.98
C ASP A 259 11.60 -21.11 -6.94
N GLY A 260 11.64 -19.89 -6.40
CA GLY A 260 11.75 -18.64 -7.13
C GLY A 260 10.41 -18.10 -7.64
N THR A 261 9.29 -18.73 -7.28
CA THR A 261 7.94 -18.27 -7.62
C THR A 261 7.20 -17.86 -6.36
N ASP A 262 6.66 -16.64 -6.33
CA ASP A 262 5.87 -16.20 -5.19
C ASP A 262 4.52 -16.95 -5.07
N GLU A 263 4.21 -17.42 -3.85
CA GLU A 263 2.88 -17.89 -3.47
C GLU A 263 2.06 -16.82 -2.75
N ILE A 264 0.74 -17.00 -2.82
CA ILE A 264 -0.22 -16.21 -2.07
C ILE A 264 -0.54 -16.91 -0.74
N ILE A 265 -0.27 -16.22 0.37
CA ILE A 265 -0.54 -16.70 1.73
C ILE A 265 -1.79 -16.01 2.27
N LEU A 266 -2.79 -16.80 2.66
CA LEU A 266 -4.10 -16.30 3.09
C LEU A 266 -4.40 -16.70 4.52
N GLY A 267 -4.75 -15.72 5.36
CA GLY A 267 -5.35 -15.97 6.67
C GLY A 267 -6.88 -15.83 6.60
N CYS A 268 -7.60 -16.91 6.85
CA CYS A 268 -9.07 -16.95 6.79
C CYS A 268 -9.70 -16.81 8.19
N LYS A 269 -10.95 -16.32 8.24
CA LYS A 269 -11.71 -16.14 9.50
C LYS A 269 -12.07 -17.46 10.21
N ASP A 270 -12.02 -18.59 9.51
CA ASP A 270 -12.19 -19.93 10.08
C ASP A 270 -10.95 -20.46 10.81
N ASN A 271 -9.94 -19.60 11.01
CA ASN A 271 -8.63 -19.91 11.62
C ASN A 271 -7.75 -20.82 10.76
N THR A 272 -7.99 -20.90 9.45
CA THR A 272 -7.11 -21.60 8.52
C THR A 272 -6.12 -20.64 7.86
N ILE A 273 -4.93 -21.17 7.54
CA ILE A 273 -3.96 -20.54 6.64
C ILE A 273 -3.89 -21.38 5.37
N GLN A 274 -3.99 -20.73 4.22
CA GLN A 274 -3.86 -21.38 2.91
C GLN A 274 -2.72 -20.75 2.12
N ILE A 275 -2.01 -21.58 1.36
CA ILE A 275 -0.95 -21.15 0.45
C ILE A 275 -1.37 -21.57 -0.94
N ILE A 276 -1.35 -20.62 -1.88
CA ILE A 276 -1.84 -20.81 -3.24
C ILE A 276 -0.76 -20.39 -4.23
N LYS A 277 -0.34 -21.33 -5.06
CA LYS A 277 0.51 -21.06 -6.22
C LYS A 277 -0.36 -20.78 -7.43
N LEU A 278 -0.22 -19.58 -8.02
CA LEU A 278 -0.94 -19.25 -9.24
C LEU A 278 -0.16 -19.75 -10.46
N SER A 279 -0.87 -20.41 -11.37
CA SER A 279 -0.35 -20.75 -12.69
C SER A 279 -1.32 -20.21 -13.74
N ILE A 280 -0.92 -19.14 -14.42
CA ILE A 280 -1.67 -18.62 -15.57
C ILE A 280 -1.20 -19.40 -16.79
N LYS A 281 -2.14 -19.98 -17.53
CA LYS A 281 -1.91 -20.67 -18.81
C LYS A 281 -2.30 -19.78 -19.98
#